data_AF-A0A968DCE5-F1
#
_entry.id   AF-A0A968DCE5-F1
#
_cell.length_a   1.000
_cell.length_b   1.000
_cell.length_c   1.000
_cell.angle_alpha   90.00
_cell.angle_beta   90.00
_cell.angle_gamma   90.00
#
_symmetry.space_group_name_H-M   'P 1'
#
loop_
_entity.id
_entity.type
_entity.pdbx_description
1 polymer ?
#
loop_
_entity_poly.entity_id
_entity_poly.type
_entity_poly.pdbx_seq_one_letter_code
_entity_poly.pdbx_strand_id
1 'polypeptide(L)'
;MHDLQGRSAYQPVVHAYGDRRILFVGHHIGEAENPMTGEIEVNGTSILDVTDPSAPRMIRHLPPNGDARFAQHVQLCDGADLPDGDPSRTYMLRTSGNLGWDLYDATDPEELFYLRTVAQTGISSRPESSRGVQETHKMQWDCETGIAYLNGTPQDWRVTRLLMTYDLSNPNQPRHIRNFGLDGWQPDPDGEMPEYQISGLHQPFVVGNRMYLGYGSGADGVLQILDRDRFL
;
A
#
# COMPACT_ATOMS: atom_id res chain seq x y z
N MET A 1 23.43 -3.98 11.12
CA MET A 1 22.41 -2.97 11.52
C MET A 1 22.51 -1.82 10.53
N HIS A 2 21.38 -1.33 10.01
CA HIS A 2 21.32 -0.16 9.12
C HIS A 2 20.36 0.87 9.74
N ASP A 3 20.66 2.15 9.65
CA ASP A 3 19.88 3.24 10.25
C ASP A 3 18.75 3.79 9.36
N LEU A 4 18.67 3.28 8.12
CA LEU A 4 17.74 3.72 7.06
C LEU A 4 17.87 5.21 6.74
N GLN A 5 19.08 5.77 6.86
CA GLN A 5 19.34 7.20 6.69
C GLN A 5 18.43 8.04 7.60
N GLY A 6 18.21 7.58 8.84
CA GLY A 6 17.36 8.24 9.84
C GLY A 6 15.85 8.07 9.66
N ARG A 7 15.39 7.31 8.66
CA ARG A 7 13.95 7.11 8.38
C ARG A 7 13.35 6.00 9.25
N SER A 8 12.08 6.14 9.62
CA SER A 8 11.36 5.11 10.39
C SER A 8 11.10 3.85 9.55
N ALA A 9 11.27 2.64 10.07
CA ALA A 9 10.90 1.42 9.35
C ALA A 9 9.39 1.10 9.50
N TYR A 10 8.70 0.83 8.39
CA TYR A 10 7.31 0.36 8.41
C TYR A 10 7.02 -0.61 7.26
N GLN A 11 6.31 -1.70 7.56
CA GLN A 11 5.91 -2.75 6.59
C GLN A 11 7.05 -3.18 5.64
N PRO A 12 8.17 -3.70 6.19
CA PRO A 12 9.26 -4.23 5.36
C PRO A 12 8.85 -5.50 4.61
N VAL A 13 9.28 -5.63 3.37
CA VAL A 13 9.16 -6.85 2.56
C VAL A 13 10.53 -7.24 2.02
N VAL A 14 10.91 -8.51 2.18
CA VAL A 14 12.13 -9.07 1.57
C VAL A 14 11.73 -9.82 0.30
N HIS A 15 12.46 -9.57 -0.78
CA HIS A 15 12.31 -10.28 -2.05
C HIS A 15 13.65 -10.91 -2.47
N ALA A 16 13.59 -12.07 -3.13
CA ALA A 16 14.77 -12.75 -3.65
C ALA A 16 15.08 -12.30 -5.08
N TYR A 17 16.35 -12.08 -5.38
CA TYR A 17 16.84 -11.81 -6.74
C TYR A 17 18.00 -12.76 -7.03
N GLY A 18 17.66 -14.00 -7.38
CA GLY A 18 18.60 -15.12 -7.35
C GLY A 18 19.15 -15.32 -5.93
N ASP A 19 20.48 -15.24 -5.80
CA ASP A 19 21.15 -15.35 -4.50
C ASP A 19 21.06 -14.08 -3.65
N ARG A 20 20.70 -12.94 -4.25
CA ARG A 20 20.54 -11.67 -3.52
C ARG A 20 19.25 -11.67 -2.70
N ARG A 21 19.25 -10.93 -1.60
CA ARG A 21 18.06 -10.60 -0.81
C ARG A 21 17.92 -9.09 -0.76
N ILE A 22 16.82 -8.58 -1.30
CA ILE A 22 16.54 -7.15 -1.37
C ILE A 22 15.40 -6.84 -0.42
N LEU A 23 15.61 -5.86 0.45
CA LEU A 23 14.64 -5.39 1.43
C LEU A 23 14.02 -4.08 0.94
N PHE A 24 12.70 -4.05 0.85
CA PHE A 24 11.90 -2.88 0.55
C PHE A 24 11.20 -2.43 1.84
N VAL A 25 11.35 -1.15 2.21
CA VAL A 25 10.87 -0.63 3.49
C VAL A 25 10.05 0.62 3.25
N GLY A 26 8.76 0.59 3.59
CA GLY A 26 7.94 1.79 3.67
C GLY A 26 8.28 2.63 4.91
N HIS A 27 7.91 3.90 4.89
CA HIS A 27 8.21 4.83 5.98
C HIS A 27 6.96 5.57 6.44
N HIS A 28 6.87 5.87 7.75
CA HIS A 28 5.87 6.81 8.27
C HIS A 28 6.13 8.23 7.73
N ILE A 29 5.17 9.12 7.94
CA ILE A 29 5.33 10.55 7.66
C ILE A 29 6.63 11.11 8.27
N GLY A 30 7.31 11.95 7.50
CA GLY A 30 8.55 12.62 7.86
C GLY A 30 9.36 12.95 6.63
N GLU A 31 10.55 13.47 6.86
CA GLU A 31 11.56 13.76 5.85
C GLU A 31 12.94 13.53 6.45
N ALA A 32 13.92 13.22 5.61
CA ALA A 32 15.30 13.03 6.02
C ALA A 32 16.24 13.35 4.87
N GLU A 33 17.45 13.77 5.21
CA GLU A 33 18.53 13.88 4.24
C GLU A 33 18.75 12.53 3.53
N ASN A 34 18.97 12.59 2.22
CA ASN A 34 19.44 11.47 1.42
C ASN A 34 20.89 11.73 1.02
N PRO A 35 21.88 11.10 1.69
CA PRO A 35 23.30 11.31 1.39
C PRO A 35 23.70 10.94 -0.05
N MET A 36 22.88 10.15 -0.75
CA MET A 36 23.12 9.76 -2.14
C MET A 36 22.77 10.86 -3.14
N THR A 37 21.86 11.77 -2.79
CA THR A 37 21.40 12.89 -3.65
C THR A 37 21.80 14.25 -3.08
N GLY A 38 22.07 14.35 -1.78
CA GLY A 38 22.33 15.60 -1.06
C GLY A 38 21.07 16.38 -0.68
N GLU A 39 19.88 15.82 -0.95
CA GLU A 39 18.60 16.50 -0.77
C GLU A 39 17.88 16.04 0.50
N ILE A 40 17.02 16.90 1.05
CA ILE A 40 16.02 16.50 2.05
C ILE A 40 14.82 15.92 1.29
N GLU A 41 14.56 14.63 1.49
CA GLU A 41 13.50 13.93 0.80
C GLU A 41 12.38 13.51 1.77
N VAL A 42 11.15 13.65 1.31
CA VAL A 42 9.97 13.13 1.98
C VAL A 42 10.09 11.61 2.13
N ASN A 43 9.77 11.10 3.31
CA ASN A 43 9.76 9.67 3.60
C ASN A 43 8.90 8.88 2.62
N GLY A 44 9.57 7.96 1.92
CA GLY A 44 9.04 7.16 0.84
C GLY A 44 9.27 5.67 1.06
N THR A 45 9.97 5.04 0.12
CA THR A 45 10.33 3.62 0.19
C THR A 45 11.85 3.46 0.06
N SER A 46 12.51 2.92 1.08
CA SER A 46 13.92 2.55 1.00
C SER A 46 14.10 1.15 0.44
N ILE A 47 15.16 0.96 -0.34
CA ILE A 47 15.54 -0.30 -0.97
C ILE A 47 16.96 -0.61 -0.56
N LEU A 48 17.17 -1.80 0.00
CA LEU A 48 18.46 -2.21 0.54
C LEU A 48 18.85 -3.58 0.02
N ASP A 49 20.13 -3.75 -0.30
CA ASP A 49 20.72 -5.08 -0.40
C ASP A 49 20.99 -5.59 1.02
N VAL A 50 20.35 -6.70 1.38
CA VAL A 50 20.48 -7.37 2.68
C VAL A 50 20.97 -8.81 2.52
N THR A 51 21.63 -9.11 1.40
CA THR A 51 22.20 -10.44 1.13
C THR A 51 23.18 -10.85 2.23
N ASP A 52 24.03 -9.92 2.67
CA ASP A 52 24.82 -10.07 3.89
C ASP A 52 24.09 -9.37 5.06
N PRO A 53 23.52 -10.11 6.03
CA PRO A 53 22.80 -9.51 7.15
C PRO A 53 23.73 -8.71 8.09
N SER A 54 25.05 -8.92 8.02
CA SER A 54 26.03 -8.16 8.80
C SER A 54 26.35 -6.80 8.17
N ALA A 55 26.18 -6.66 6.85
CA ALA A 55 26.51 -5.47 6.07
C ALA A 55 25.39 -5.06 5.09
N PRO A 56 24.17 -4.74 5.59
CA PRO A 56 23.10 -4.20 4.75
C PRO A 56 23.53 -2.89 4.08
N ARG A 57 23.19 -2.71 2.79
CA ARG A 57 23.58 -1.55 1.98
C ARG A 57 22.35 -0.88 1.37
N MET A 58 22.19 0.43 1.58
CA MET A 58 21.20 1.22 0.85
C MET A 58 21.50 1.19 -0.66
N ILE A 59 20.51 0.75 -1.44
CA ILE A 59 20.53 0.86 -2.91
C ILE A 59 19.99 2.22 -3.31
N ARG A 60 18.81 2.58 -2.79
CA ARG A 60 18.18 3.89 -3.04
C ARG A 60 17.01 4.13 -2.11
N HIS A 61 16.57 5.38 -2.09
CA HIS A 61 15.29 5.80 -1.53
C HIS A 61 14.39 6.36 -2.64
N LEU A 62 13.12 6.01 -2.60
CA LEU A 62 12.08 6.48 -3.52
C LEU A 62 11.08 7.37 -2.78
N PRO A 63 11.15 8.70 -2.89
CA PRO A 63 10.10 9.56 -2.33
C PRO A 63 8.73 9.30 -3.00
N PRO A 64 7.63 9.72 -2.38
CA PRO A 64 6.33 9.79 -3.09
C PRO A 64 6.33 10.94 -4.11
N ASN A 65 5.34 10.95 -5.00
CA ASN A 65 5.21 12.01 -6.01
C ASN A 65 4.61 13.30 -5.41
N GLY A 66 5.14 14.47 -5.81
CA GLY A 66 4.62 15.77 -5.41
C GLY A 66 4.58 15.97 -3.89
N ASP A 67 3.48 16.53 -3.38
CA ASP A 67 3.32 16.85 -1.96
C ASP A 67 2.73 15.69 -1.13
N ALA A 68 2.63 14.49 -1.69
CA ALA A 68 2.10 13.34 -0.99
C ALA A 68 2.94 12.98 0.26
N ARG A 69 2.29 12.42 1.27
CA ARG A 69 2.91 11.92 2.52
C ARG A 69 2.35 10.53 2.84
N PHE A 70 2.91 9.80 3.80
CA PHE A 70 2.40 8.47 4.21
C PHE A 70 2.65 7.32 3.21
N ALA A 71 3.83 7.27 2.57
CA ALA A 71 4.23 6.17 1.69
C ALA A 71 4.68 4.93 2.49
N GLN A 72 3.71 4.34 3.19
CA GLN A 72 3.94 3.43 4.30
C GLN A 72 4.05 1.95 3.92
N HIS A 73 3.58 1.54 2.73
CA HIS A 73 3.48 0.12 2.40
C HIS A 73 3.98 -0.18 1.00
N VAL A 74 4.63 -1.34 0.87
CA VAL A 74 5.15 -1.90 -0.37
C VAL A 74 4.91 -3.41 -0.38
N GLN A 75 4.62 -3.98 -1.55
CA GLN A 75 4.60 -5.42 -1.80
C GLN A 75 5.14 -5.70 -3.20
N LEU A 76 5.62 -6.93 -3.38
CA LEU A 76 6.19 -7.38 -4.63
C LEU A 76 5.51 -8.68 -5.07
N CYS A 77 5.33 -8.83 -6.38
CA CYS A 77 4.96 -10.08 -7.03
C CYS A 77 5.89 -10.31 -8.21
N ASP A 78 6.41 -11.53 -8.34
CA ASP A 78 7.03 -11.96 -9.59
C ASP A 78 5.95 -12.12 -10.65
N GLY A 79 6.24 -11.70 -11.87
CA GLY A 79 5.31 -11.83 -12.99
C GLY A 79 4.99 -13.27 -13.34
N ALA A 80 5.87 -14.22 -12.97
CA ALA A 80 5.65 -15.64 -13.13
C ALA A 80 4.61 -16.20 -12.14
N ASP A 81 4.37 -15.52 -11.02
CA ASP A 81 3.38 -15.89 -10.03
C ASP A 81 2.00 -15.25 -10.30
N LEU A 82 1.95 -14.24 -11.18
CA LEU A 82 0.73 -13.55 -11.58
C LEU A 82 0.05 -14.24 -12.78
N PRO A 83 -1.29 -14.31 -12.84
CA PRO A 83 -1.98 -15.00 -13.93
C PRO A 83 -1.65 -14.48 -15.34
N ASP A 84 -1.51 -13.15 -15.49
CA ASP A 84 -1.24 -12.49 -16.77
C ASP A 84 -0.01 -11.56 -16.66
N GLY A 85 0.92 -11.89 -15.77
CA GLY A 85 2.19 -11.18 -15.61
C GLY A 85 3.20 -11.55 -16.68
N ASP A 86 4.16 -10.65 -16.94
CA ASP A 86 5.35 -11.00 -17.73
C ASP A 86 6.30 -11.84 -16.84
N PRO A 87 6.54 -13.13 -17.15
CA PRO A 87 7.33 -14.01 -16.28
C PRO A 87 8.80 -13.61 -16.16
N SER A 88 9.26 -12.68 -17.01
CA SER A 88 10.60 -12.10 -16.95
C SER A 88 10.73 -10.91 -16.00
N ARG A 89 9.63 -10.46 -15.37
CA ARG A 89 9.60 -9.25 -14.56
C ARG A 89 9.28 -9.51 -13.10
N THR A 90 9.72 -8.60 -12.25
CA THR A 90 9.22 -8.43 -10.88
C THR A 90 8.49 -7.11 -10.77
N TYR A 91 7.29 -7.11 -10.19
CA TYR A 91 6.45 -5.93 -10.03
C TYR A 91 6.43 -5.47 -8.58
N MET A 92 6.64 -4.17 -8.35
CA MET A 92 6.53 -3.55 -7.03
C MET A 92 5.30 -2.64 -6.98
N LEU A 93 4.36 -2.98 -6.10
CA LEU A 93 3.21 -2.14 -5.76
C LEU A 93 3.50 -1.38 -4.46
N ARG A 94 3.36 -0.06 -4.47
CA ARG A 94 3.59 0.77 -3.29
C ARG A 94 2.51 1.84 -3.12
N THR A 95 2.27 2.27 -1.88
CA THR A 95 1.52 3.49 -1.61
C THR A 95 2.31 4.70 -2.12
N SER A 96 1.70 5.54 -2.96
CA SER A 96 2.24 6.82 -3.42
C SER A 96 1.84 7.94 -2.46
N GLY A 97 2.23 7.75 -1.20
CA GLY A 97 1.64 8.49 -0.09
C GLY A 97 0.12 8.35 -0.04
N ASN A 98 -0.55 9.36 0.52
CA ASN A 98 -1.98 9.42 0.75
C ASN A 98 -2.82 9.55 -0.53
N LEU A 99 -2.19 9.57 -1.71
CA LEU A 99 -2.86 9.84 -2.99
C LEU A 99 -3.26 8.56 -3.75
N GLY A 100 -2.64 7.41 -3.48
CA GLY A 100 -2.95 6.19 -4.22
C GLY A 100 -1.85 5.13 -4.21
N TRP A 101 -1.82 4.31 -5.25
CA TRP A 101 -0.89 3.19 -5.41
C TRP A 101 -0.20 3.23 -6.76
N ASP A 102 1.13 3.21 -6.75
CA ASP A 102 1.95 3.18 -7.94
C ASP A 102 2.58 1.79 -8.11
N LEU A 103 2.64 1.36 -9.37
CA LEU A 103 3.28 0.13 -9.80
C LEU A 103 4.58 0.47 -10.53
N TYR A 104 5.63 -0.27 -10.17
CA TYR A 104 6.94 -0.18 -10.79
C TYR A 104 7.35 -1.55 -11.34
N ASP A 105 8.13 -1.52 -12.41
CA ASP A 105 9.02 -2.61 -12.78
C ASP A 105 10.20 -2.58 -11.83
N ALA A 106 10.37 -3.67 -11.09
CA ALA A 106 11.41 -3.88 -10.11
C ALA A 106 12.31 -5.06 -10.45
N THR A 107 12.38 -5.45 -11.74
CA THR A 107 13.22 -6.56 -12.20
C THR A 107 14.69 -6.32 -11.89
N ASP A 108 15.16 -5.08 -12.04
CA ASP A 108 16.45 -4.64 -11.52
C ASP A 108 16.23 -3.76 -10.27
N PRO A 109 16.65 -4.20 -9.07
CA PRO A 109 16.47 -3.41 -7.85
C PRO A 109 17.32 -2.13 -7.84
N GLU A 110 18.36 -2.03 -8.66
CA GLU A 110 19.18 -0.82 -8.80
C GLU A 110 18.50 0.22 -9.73
N GLU A 111 17.69 -0.24 -10.70
CA GLU A 111 16.97 0.61 -11.66
C GLU A 111 15.46 0.27 -11.72
N LEU A 112 14.66 0.98 -10.92
CA LEU A 112 13.19 0.82 -10.96
C LEU A 112 12.55 1.74 -12.00
N PHE A 113 11.60 1.19 -12.77
CA PHE A 113 10.84 1.95 -13.75
C PHE A 113 9.39 2.11 -13.31
N TYR A 114 8.92 3.35 -13.20
CA TYR A 114 7.49 3.61 -12.98
C TYR A 114 6.69 3.09 -14.17
N LEU A 115 5.67 2.28 -13.91
CA LEU A 115 4.77 1.76 -14.94
C LEU A 115 3.49 2.59 -14.98
N ARG A 116 2.78 2.67 -13.84
CA ARG A 116 1.50 3.37 -13.73
C ARG A 116 1.00 3.47 -12.29
N THR A 117 0.08 4.40 -12.07
CA THR A 117 -0.83 4.38 -10.92
C THR A 117 -1.90 3.32 -11.13
N VAL A 118 -2.05 2.41 -10.16
CA VAL A 118 -3.05 1.33 -10.12
C VAL A 118 -4.41 1.86 -9.67
N ALA A 119 -4.38 2.68 -8.63
CA ALA A 119 -5.57 3.26 -8.02
C ALA A 119 -5.24 4.61 -7.39
N GLN A 120 -6.21 5.52 -7.41
CA GLN A 120 -6.14 6.81 -6.74
C GLN A 120 -7.16 6.85 -5.61
N THR A 121 -6.80 7.54 -4.52
CA THR A 121 -7.75 7.89 -3.47
C THR A 121 -8.57 9.11 -3.92
N GLY A 122 -9.87 9.09 -3.68
CA GLY A 122 -10.73 10.27 -3.71
C GLY A 122 -10.76 11.01 -2.37
N ILE A 123 -11.75 11.87 -2.20
CA ILE A 123 -12.01 12.64 -0.98
C ILE A 123 -13.23 12.07 -0.27
N SER A 124 -13.12 11.84 1.04
CA SER A 124 -14.23 11.45 1.88
C SER A 124 -15.26 12.58 1.98
N SER A 125 -16.55 12.23 1.96
CA SER A 125 -17.65 13.20 2.19
C SER A 125 -17.73 13.67 3.64
N ARG A 126 -16.99 13.03 4.53
CA ARG A 126 -16.87 13.40 5.94
C ARG A 126 -16.16 14.75 6.05
N PRO A 127 -16.78 15.79 6.62
CA PRO A 127 -16.20 17.13 6.61
C PRO A 127 -14.91 17.23 7.41
N GLU A 128 -14.82 16.51 8.54
CA GLU A 128 -13.65 16.49 9.40
C GLU A 128 -13.39 15.09 9.98
N SER A 129 -12.11 14.75 10.11
CA SER A 129 -11.62 13.54 10.80
C SER A 129 -10.28 13.84 11.48
N SER A 130 -9.93 13.07 12.51
CA SER A 130 -8.60 13.15 13.15
C SER A 130 -7.43 12.71 12.26
N ARG A 131 -7.72 12.18 11.07
CA ARG A 131 -6.74 11.60 10.12
C ARG A 131 -6.77 12.26 8.75
N GLY A 132 -7.59 13.29 8.57
CA GLY A 132 -7.86 13.90 7.27
C GLY A 132 -8.94 13.16 6.47
N VAL A 133 -9.22 13.66 5.27
CA VAL A 133 -10.32 13.20 4.42
C VAL A 133 -9.85 12.42 3.19
N GLN A 134 -8.55 12.17 3.07
CA GLN A 134 -7.93 11.43 1.97
C GLN A 134 -6.71 10.69 2.48
N GLU A 135 -6.71 9.37 2.32
CA GLU A 135 -5.67 8.53 2.89
C GLU A 135 -5.51 7.20 2.15
N THR A 136 -4.27 6.70 2.15
CA THR A 136 -3.90 5.31 1.96
C THR A 136 -3.45 4.72 3.29
N HIS A 137 -3.39 3.40 3.41
CA HIS A 137 -2.73 2.77 4.56
C HIS A 137 -1.99 1.50 4.16
N LYS A 138 -2.46 0.33 4.61
CA LYS A 138 -1.87 -0.96 4.27
C LYS A 138 -2.53 -1.59 3.05
N MET A 139 -1.90 -2.62 2.50
CA MET A 139 -2.46 -3.40 1.40
C MET A 139 -2.11 -4.87 1.52
N GLN A 140 -2.84 -5.70 0.79
CA GLN A 140 -2.43 -7.05 0.44
C GLN A 140 -2.67 -7.28 -1.06
N TRP A 141 -1.64 -7.70 -1.78
CA TRP A 141 -1.70 -8.17 -3.15
C TRP A 141 -1.42 -9.67 -3.13
N ASP A 142 -2.43 -10.45 -3.51
CA ASP A 142 -2.33 -11.89 -3.65
C ASP A 142 -1.79 -12.21 -5.05
N CYS A 143 -0.50 -12.54 -5.15
CA CYS A 143 0.16 -12.75 -6.43
C CYS A 143 -0.48 -13.91 -7.23
N GLU A 144 -0.87 -14.99 -6.57
CA GLU A 144 -1.45 -16.17 -7.23
C GLU A 144 -2.76 -15.83 -7.97
N THR A 145 -3.62 -15.01 -7.35
CA THR A 145 -4.90 -14.60 -7.95
C THR A 145 -4.81 -13.29 -8.72
N GLY A 146 -3.75 -12.50 -8.49
CA GLY A 146 -3.63 -11.13 -8.98
C GLY A 146 -4.48 -10.11 -8.23
N ILE A 147 -5.29 -10.50 -7.24
CA ILE A 147 -6.22 -9.56 -6.59
C ILE A 147 -5.50 -8.69 -5.56
N ALA A 148 -5.67 -7.38 -5.69
CA ALA A 148 -5.14 -6.37 -4.79
C ALA A 148 -6.23 -5.79 -3.88
N TYR A 149 -6.00 -5.86 -2.58
CA TYR A 149 -6.83 -5.38 -1.48
C TYR A 149 -6.17 -4.15 -0.86
N LEU A 150 -6.62 -2.96 -1.26
CA LEU A 150 -5.97 -1.68 -0.97
C LEU A 150 -6.76 -0.92 0.11
N ASN A 151 -6.12 -0.49 1.19
CA ASN A 151 -6.80 0.36 2.17
C ASN A 151 -6.70 1.83 1.77
N GLY A 152 -7.81 2.39 1.30
CA GLY A 152 -7.84 3.71 0.68
C GLY A 152 -9.04 4.54 0.99
N THR A 153 -9.12 5.71 0.38
CA THR A 153 -10.30 6.55 0.45
C THR A 153 -10.97 6.56 -0.92
N PRO A 154 -12.04 5.79 -1.14
CA PRO A 154 -12.85 5.96 -2.33
C PRO A 154 -13.66 7.26 -2.25
N GLN A 155 -13.91 7.87 -3.40
CA GLN A 155 -14.61 9.15 -3.51
C GLN A 155 -16.00 9.10 -2.84
N ASP A 156 -16.34 10.14 -2.08
CA ASP A 156 -17.62 10.37 -1.41
C ASP A 156 -17.98 9.38 -0.29
N TRP A 157 -17.13 8.38 0.00
CA TRP A 157 -17.34 7.51 1.15
C TRP A 157 -17.17 8.29 2.46
N ARG A 158 -17.89 7.86 3.51
CA ARG A 158 -18.06 8.65 4.75
C ARG A 158 -16.93 8.43 5.77
N VAL A 159 -15.92 7.63 5.42
CA VAL A 159 -14.73 7.31 6.24
C VAL A 159 -13.51 7.19 5.31
N THR A 160 -12.30 7.37 5.82
CA THR A 160 -11.04 7.04 5.10
C THR A 160 -10.60 5.60 5.42
N ARG A 161 -9.68 5.03 4.62
CA ARG A 161 -9.16 3.65 4.80
C ARG A 161 -10.26 2.59 4.71
N LEU A 162 -11.01 2.57 3.62
CA LEU A 162 -11.89 1.48 3.22
C LEU A 162 -11.14 0.45 2.39
N LEU A 163 -11.74 -0.73 2.22
CA LEU A 163 -11.21 -1.74 1.32
C LEU A 163 -11.56 -1.37 -0.13
N MET A 164 -10.56 -1.00 -0.92
CA MET A 164 -10.67 -0.82 -2.37
C MET A 164 -10.04 -2.04 -3.04
N THR A 165 -10.83 -2.80 -3.79
CA THR A 165 -10.37 -4.05 -4.41
C THR A 165 -10.18 -3.87 -5.91
N TYR A 166 -9.04 -4.31 -6.42
CA TYR A 166 -8.68 -4.28 -7.82
C TYR A 166 -8.24 -5.66 -8.28
N ASP A 167 -8.63 -6.00 -9.50
CA ASP A 167 -7.99 -7.03 -10.30
C ASP A 167 -6.67 -6.46 -10.84
N LEU A 168 -5.57 -7.08 -10.43
CA LEU A 168 -4.22 -6.77 -10.88
C LEU A 168 -3.53 -8.06 -11.39
N SER A 169 -4.30 -9.03 -11.90
CA SER A 169 -3.77 -10.25 -12.55
C SER A 169 -2.92 -9.91 -13.76
N ASN A 170 -3.34 -8.89 -14.51
CA ASN A 170 -2.57 -8.23 -15.56
C ASN A 170 -2.10 -6.86 -15.06
N PRO A 171 -0.81 -6.70 -14.72
CA PRO A 171 -0.28 -5.44 -14.19
C PRO A 171 -0.41 -4.24 -15.16
N ASN A 172 -0.60 -4.50 -16.46
CA ASN A 172 -0.81 -3.46 -17.47
C ASN A 172 -2.27 -2.99 -17.55
N GLN A 173 -3.22 -3.75 -17.01
CA GLN A 173 -4.66 -3.47 -17.08
C GLN A 173 -5.35 -3.62 -15.72
N PRO A 174 -4.99 -2.80 -14.71
CA PRO A 174 -5.69 -2.80 -13.42
C PRO A 174 -7.18 -2.53 -13.60
N ARG A 175 -8.02 -3.31 -12.92
CA ARG A 175 -9.48 -3.19 -13.03
C ARG A 175 -10.10 -3.08 -11.64
N HIS A 176 -10.84 -2.00 -11.38
CA HIS A 176 -11.58 -1.89 -10.12
C HIS A 176 -12.65 -2.99 -10.04
N ILE A 177 -12.75 -3.65 -8.88
CA ILE A 177 -13.77 -4.66 -8.59
C ILE A 177 -14.86 -4.03 -7.72
N ARG A 178 -14.50 -3.55 -6.52
CA ARG A 178 -15.45 -2.99 -5.56
C ARG A 178 -14.77 -2.20 -4.46
N ASN A 179 -15.54 -1.32 -3.82
CA ASN A 179 -15.20 -0.71 -2.55
C ASN A 179 -16.05 -1.35 -1.44
N PHE A 180 -15.51 -1.48 -0.23
CA PHE A 180 -16.21 -2.13 0.87
C PHE A 180 -15.82 -1.58 2.25
N GLY A 181 -16.80 -1.51 3.14
CA GLY A 181 -16.66 -1.03 4.51
C GLY A 181 -17.78 -1.57 5.40
N LEU A 182 -17.80 -1.08 6.64
CA LEU A 182 -18.92 -1.32 7.54
C LEU A 182 -20.18 -0.62 7.02
N ASP A 183 -21.33 -1.12 7.45
CA ASP A 183 -22.62 -0.54 7.08
C ASP A 183 -22.75 0.91 7.59
N GLY A 184 -23.36 1.77 6.79
CA GLY A 184 -23.43 3.21 7.02
C GLY A 184 -22.16 3.98 6.64
N TRP A 185 -21.10 3.35 6.13
CA TRP A 185 -19.90 4.05 5.64
C TRP A 185 -19.96 4.36 4.15
N GLN A 186 -20.88 3.73 3.42
CA GLN A 186 -21.13 3.97 2.00
C GLN A 186 -21.50 5.45 1.76
N PRO A 187 -21.34 5.98 0.54
CA PRO A 187 -21.86 7.30 0.20
C PRO A 187 -23.38 7.34 0.44
N ASP A 188 -23.82 8.18 1.37
CA ASP A 188 -25.22 8.39 1.67
C ASP A 188 -25.40 9.86 2.09
N PRO A 189 -26.29 10.64 1.45
CA PRO A 189 -26.62 11.98 1.91
C PRO A 189 -27.38 11.98 3.25
N ASP A 190 -28.03 10.87 3.61
CA ASP A 190 -28.91 10.76 4.77
C ASP A 190 -28.29 9.89 5.87
N GLY A 191 -28.47 10.28 7.13
CA GLY A 191 -27.95 9.56 8.31
C GLY A 191 -26.77 10.24 9.00
N GLU A 192 -26.50 9.84 10.25
CA GLU A 192 -25.44 10.44 11.07
C GLU A 192 -24.06 10.07 10.53
N MET A 193 -23.18 11.08 10.42
CA MET A 193 -21.80 10.86 9.99
C MET A 193 -21.04 10.03 11.02
N PRO A 194 -20.12 9.14 10.59
CA PRO A 194 -19.23 8.43 11.50
C PRO A 194 -18.51 9.43 12.43
N GLU A 195 -18.27 9.05 13.69
CA GLU A 195 -17.63 9.89 14.71
C GLU A 195 -16.22 10.35 14.33
N TYR A 196 -15.81 11.54 14.83
CA TYR A 196 -14.52 12.19 14.53
C TYR A 196 -13.30 11.26 14.60
N GLN A 197 -13.28 10.39 15.60
CA GLN A 197 -12.15 9.52 15.94
C GLN A 197 -12.09 8.23 15.12
N ILE A 198 -13.14 7.87 14.35
CA ILE A 198 -13.21 6.57 13.67
C ILE A 198 -12.01 6.41 12.74
N SER A 199 -11.21 5.36 13.00
CA SER A 199 -10.27 4.82 12.05
C SER A 199 -10.98 3.76 11.22
N GLY A 200 -10.89 3.87 9.89
CA GLY A 200 -11.32 2.81 8.98
C GLY A 200 -10.51 1.51 9.14
N LEU A 201 -10.51 0.72 8.09
CA LEU A 201 -9.79 -0.55 7.98
C LEU A 201 -8.28 -0.35 8.25
N HIS A 202 -7.75 -1.13 9.19
CA HIS A 202 -6.33 -1.11 9.50
C HIS A 202 -5.53 -1.93 8.49
N GLN A 203 -5.97 -3.15 8.21
CA GLN A 203 -5.31 -4.07 7.28
C GLN A 203 -6.30 -5.13 6.80
N PRO A 204 -6.29 -5.48 5.50
CA PRO A 204 -6.91 -6.72 5.04
C PRO A 204 -5.92 -7.88 5.22
N PHE A 205 -6.41 -9.01 5.71
CA PHE A 205 -5.71 -10.28 5.61
C PHE A 205 -6.57 -11.25 4.82
N VAL A 206 -6.09 -11.73 3.69
CA VAL A 206 -6.81 -12.69 2.85
C VAL A 206 -6.00 -13.98 2.80
N VAL A 207 -6.62 -15.10 3.21
CA VAL A 207 -5.98 -16.41 3.26
C VAL A 207 -6.96 -17.45 2.74
N GLY A 208 -6.63 -18.07 1.61
CA GLY A 208 -7.56 -18.94 0.89
C GLY A 208 -8.88 -18.19 0.59
N ASN A 209 -10.02 -18.85 0.83
CA ASN A 209 -11.35 -18.25 0.62
C ASN A 209 -11.87 -17.43 1.83
N ARG A 210 -10.98 -16.83 2.64
CA ARG A 210 -11.39 -16.01 3.80
C ARG A 210 -10.67 -14.67 3.83
N MET A 211 -11.43 -13.62 4.10
CA MET A 211 -10.94 -12.27 4.31
C MET A 211 -11.18 -11.86 5.76
N TYR A 212 -10.16 -11.35 6.44
CA TYR A 212 -10.20 -10.87 7.82
C TYR A 212 -9.93 -9.37 7.80
N LEU A 213 -10.93 -8.58 8.15
CA LEU A 213 -10.93 -7.13 8.03
C LEU A 213 -11.07 -6.50 9.43
N GLY A 214 -10.00 -5.88 9.91
CA GLY A 214 -9.97 -5.24 11.24
C GLY A 214 -10.12 -3.71 11.17
N TYR A 215 -11.21 -3.18 11.73
CA TYR A 215 -11.54 -1.76 11.78
C TYR A 215 -11.26 -1.16 13.16
N GLY A 216 -11.14 0.18 13.26
CA GLY A 216 -11.00 0.86 14.55
C GLY A 216 -9.58 0.88 15.13
N SER A 217 -8.55 0.94 14.27
CA SER A 217 -7.14 0.97 14.70
C SER A 217 -6.87 1.99 15.82
N GLY A 218 -6.44 1.49 16.99
CA GLY A 218 -6.07 2.32 18.15
C GLY A 218 -7.24 2.75 19.04
N ALA A 219 -8.43 2.17 18.84
CA ALA A 219 -9.63 2.40 19.63
C ALA A 219 -10.46 1.11 19.73
N ASP A 220 -11.75 1.23 20.11
CA ASP A 220 -12.70 0.12 20.02
C ASP A 220 -12.87 -0.32 18.56
N GLY A 221 -12.75 -1.62 18.32
CA GLY A 221 -12.62 -2.18 16.98
C GLY A 221 -13.73 -3.16 16.60
N VAL A 222 -13.87 -3.39 15.30
CA VAL A 222 -14.74 -4.41 14.71
C VAL A 222 -13.89 -5.33 13.86
N LEU A 223 -14.06 -6.64 14.03
CA LEU A 223 -13.51 -7.65 13.12
C LEU A 223 -14.63 -8.19 12.25
N GLN A 224 -14.48 -8.07 10.93
CA GLN A 224 -15.38 -8.67 9.96
C GLN A 224 -14.65 -9.80 9.23
N ILE A 225 -15.30 -10.97 9.13
CA ILE A 225 -14.80 -12.13 8.41
C ILE A 225 -15.72 -12.39 7.22
N LEU A 226 -15.18 -12.37 6.02
CA LEU A 226 -15.93 -12.56 4.78
C LEU A 226 -15.48 -13.83 4.05
N ASP A 227 -16.40 -14.39 3.28
CA ASP A 227 -16.09 -15.36 2.23
C ASP A 227 -15.60 -14.59 1.00
N ARG A 228 -14.41 -14.93 0.48
CA ARG A 228 -13.78 -14.20 -0.62
C ARG A 228 -14.54 -14.38 -1.93
N ASP A 229 -15.00 -15.59 -2.22
CA ASP A 229 -15.73 -15.90 -3.46
C ASP A 229 -17.10 -15.21 -3.52
N ARG A 230 -17.70 -14.91 -2.36
CA ARG A 230 -18.92 -14.07 -2.27
C ARG A 230 -18.63 -12.57 -2.28
N PHE A 231 -17.39 -12.20 -1.97
CA PHE A 231 -16.95 -10.81 -1.98
C PHE A 231 -16.61 -10.36 -3.41
N LEU A 232 -15.84 -11.18 -4.15
CA LEU A 232 -15.49 -10.93 -5.54
C LEU A 232 -16.73 -11.04 -6.45
#